data_AF-A0A1Q7GR25-F1
#
_entry.id   AF-A0A1Q7GR25-F1
#
_cell.length_a   1.000
_cell.length_b   1.000
_cell.length_c   1.000
_cell.angle_alpha   90.00
_cell.angle_beta   90.00
_cell.angle_gamma   90.00
#
_symmetry.space_group_name_H-M   'P 1'
#
loop_
_entity.id
_entity.type
_entity.pdbx_description
1 polymer ?
#
loop_
_entity_poly.entity_id
_entity_poly.type
_entity_poly.pdbx_seq_one_letter_code
_entity_poly.pdbx_strand_id
1 'polypeptide(L)'
;MKSLAILAALGVALVAVAATIGGKSAAIGGGVAVVAQLWAVALLRPKMRAPNPQFMARWLGGIGIRFLAAGALLAWAATHRASLPPLPAVLGYLGVLLPLLFLETRFLR
;
A
#
# COMPACT_ATOMS: atom_id res chain seq x y z
N MET A 1 13.47 11.07 6.57
CA MET A 1 13.59 9.65 6.99
C MET A 1 12.62 9.32 8.11
N LYS A 2 12.45 10.18 9.14
CA LYS A 2 11.46 10.00 10.22
C LYS A 2 10.05 9.67 9.72
N SER A 3 9.52 10.39 8.72
CA SER A 3 8.17 10.15 8.19
C SER A 3 8.01 8.79 7.51
N LEU A 4 9.04 8.28 6.80
CA LEU A 4 9.00 6.95 6.19
C LEU A 4 9.04 5.84 7.25
N ALA A 5 9.83 6.04 8.31
CA ALA A 5 9.88 5.09 9.42
C ALA A 5 8.54 5.01 10.17
N ILE A 6 7.88 6.16 10.38
CA ILE A 6 6.55 6.20 10.99
C ILE A 6 5.53 5.51 10.08
N LEU A 7 5.54 5.80 8.78
CA LEU A 7 4.64 5.19 7.82
C LEU A 7 4.83 3.67 7.73
N ALA A 8 6.08 3.20 7.76
CA ALA A 8 6.41 1.78 7.82
C ALA A 8 5.93 1.14 9.15
N ALA A 9 6.19 1.77 10.29
CA ALA A 9 5.77 1.26 11.59
C ALA A 9 4.24 1.15 11.71
N LEU A 10 3.51 2.18 11.27
CA LEU A 10 2.05 2.15 11.19
C LEU A 10 1.56 1.09 10.21
N GLY A 11 2.22 0.94 9.06
CA GLY A 11 1.94 -0.13 8.12
C GLY A 11 2.06 -1.51 8.77
N VAL A 12 3.16 -1.77 9.48
CA VAL A 12 3.38 -3.03 10.21
C VAL A 12 2.30 -3.27 11.26
N ALA A 13 1.93 -2.23 12.03
CA ALA A 13 0.86 -2.34 13.02
C ALA A 13 -0.49 -2.68 12.39
N LEU A 14 -0.86 -2.03 11.28
CA LEU A 14 -2.08 -2.31 10.54
C LEU A 14 -2.09 -3.72 9.93
N VAL A 15 -0.94 -4.20 9.43
CA VAL A 15 -0.78 -5.58 8.95
C VAL A 15 -0.99 -6.58 10.08
N ALA A 16 -0.45 -6.33 11.27
CA ALA A 16 -0.65 -7.19 12.42
C ALA A 16 -2.14 -7.27 12.80
N VAL A 17 -2.84 -6.12 12.84
CA VAL A 17 -4.30 -6.09 13.07
C VAL A 17 -5.05 -6.87 11.98
N ALA A 18 -4.74 -6.66 10.71
CA ALA A 18 -5.35 -7.39 9.60
C ALA A 18 -5.10 -8.90 9.70
N ALA A 19 -3.91 -9.31 10.13
CA ALA A 19 -3.55 -10.71 10.35
C ALA A 19 -4.37 -11.36 11.48
N THR A 20 -4.66 -10.63 12.56
CA THR A 20 -5.51 -11.15 13.65
C THR A 20 -6.96 -11.39 13.22
N ILE A 21 -7.45 -10.67 12.22
CA ILE A 21 -8.84 -10.75 11.75
C ILE A 21 -8.99 -11.73 10.59
N GLY A 22 -8.13 -11.62 9.57
CA GLY A 22 -8.23 -12.37 8.31
C GLY A 22 -7.10 -13.37 8.07
N GLY A 23 -6.28 -13.63 9.09
CA GLY A 23 -5.20 -14.62 9.05
C GLY A 23 -4.06 -14.27 8.08
N LYS A 24 -3.34 -15.30 7.64
CA LYS A 24 -2.17 -15.19 6.76
C LYS A 24 -2.47 -14.44 5.46
N SER A 25 -3.63 -14.68 4.85
CA SER A 25 -4.00 -14.04 3.58
C SER A 25 -4.19 -12.54 3.73
N ALA A 26 -4.85 -12.08 4.81
CA ALA A 26 -4.96 -10.66 5.11
C ALA A 26 -3.60 -10.04 5.45
N ALA A 27 -2.71 -10.77 6.14
CA ALA A 27 -1.35 -10.33 6.39
C ALA A 27 -0.56 -10.11 5.10
N ILE A 28 -0.67 -11.03 4.13
CA ILE A 28 -0.02 -10.92 2.81
C ILE A 28 -0.57 -9.71 2.06
N GLY A 29 -1.89 -9.58 1.98
CA GLY A 29 -2.51 -8.44 1.31
C GLY A 29 -2.10 -7.10 1.93
N GLY A 30 -2.15 -7.01 3.25
CA GLY A 30 -1.70 -5.84 3.99
C GLY A 30 -0.21 -5.54 3.77
N GLY A 31 0.65 -6.56 3.78
CA GLY A 31 2.09 -6.42 3.52
C GLY A 31 2.36 -5.86 2.12
N VAL A 32 1.63 -6.35 1.11
CA VAL A 32 1.69 -5.81 -0.26
C VAL A 32 1.29 -4.34 -0.29
N ALA A 33 0.25 -3.94 0.46
CA ALA A 33 -0.15 -2.53 0.57
C ALA A 33 0.96 -1.65 1.17
N VAL A 34 1.64 -2.12 2.23
CA VAL A 34 2.77 -1.37 2.84
C VAL A 34 3.90 -1.17 1.83
N VAL A 35 4.30 -2.23 1.12
CA VAL A 35 5.38 -2.14 0.12
C VAL A 35 4.99 -1.18 -1.01
N ALA A 36 3.79 -1.32 -1.57
CA ALA A 36 3.29 -0.45 -2.63
C ALA A 36 3.24 1.02 -2.18
N GLN A 37 2.78 1.27 -0.95
CA GLN A 37 2.72 2.61 -0.39
C GLN A 37 4.11 3.23 -0.18
N LEU A 38 5.07 2.47 0.36
CA LEU A 38 6.44 2.96 0.54
C LEU A 38 7.11 3.29 -0.79
N TRP A 39 6.88 2.47 -1.81
CA TRP A 39 7.36 2.73 -3.17
C TRP A 39 6.72 3.97 -3.79
N ALA A 40 5.41 4.16 -3.63
CA ALA A 40 4.72 5.36 -4.11
C ALA A 40 5.26 6.63 -3.44
N VAL A 41 5.49 6.61 -2.11
CA VAL A 41 6.09 7.74 -1.40
C VAL A 41 7.53 7.98 -1.86
N ALA A 42 8.33 6.92 -2.06
CA ALA A 42 9.69 7.03 -2.58
C ALA A 42 9.73 7.66 -3.97
N LEU A 43 8.76 7.34 -4.84
CA LEU A 43 8.61 7.94 -6.16
C LEU A 43 8.22 9.42 -6.10
N LEU A 44 7.30 9.79 -5.22
CA LEU A 44 6.75 11.16 -5.13
C LEU A 44 7.72 12.13 -4.43
N ARG A 45 8.38 11.68 -3.36
CA ARG A 45 9.17 12.50 -2.43
C ARG A 45 10.21 13.43 -3.09
N PRO A 46 10.97 13.02 -4.13
CA PRO A 46 12.01 13.88 -4.73
C PRO A 46 11.48 15.14 -5.43
N LYS A 47 10.19 15.17 -5.78
CA LYS A 47 9.60 16.21 -6.65
C LYS A 47 8.31 16.82 -6.07
N MET A 48 8.15 16.77 -4.75
CA MET A 48 7.00 17.39 -4.07
C MET A 48 6.87 18.90 -4.31
N ARG A 49 7.97 19.59 -4.61
CA ARG A 49 8.00 21.04 -4.92
C ARG A 49 8.25 21.34 -6.40
N ALA A 50 8.20 20.32 -7.25
CA ALA A 50 8.45 20.50 -8.68
C ALA A 50 7.26 21.19 -9.36
N PRO A 51 7.47 21.77 -10.56
CA PRO A 51 6.38 22.27 -11.38
C PRO A 51 5.31 21.19 -11.60
N ASN A 52 4.04 21.63 -11.64
CA ASN A 52 2.85 20.76 -11.65
C ASN A 52 2.95 19.52 -12.57
N PRO A 53 3.42 19.58 -13.83
CA PRO A 53 3.50 18.37 -14.68
C PRO A 53 4.47 17.30 -14.16
N GLN A 54 5.59 17.68 -13.55
CA GLN A 54 6.56 16.73 -13.00
C GLN A 54 6.03 16.07 -11.72
N PHE A 55 5.30 16.84 -10.90
CA PHE A 55 4.61 16.32 -9.73
C PHE A 55 3.50 15.34 -10.15
N MET A 56 2.66 15.74 -11.10
CA MET A 56 1.53 14.94 -11.58
C MET A 56 1.96 13.59 -12.16
N ALA A 57 3.03 13.57 -12.96
CA ALA A 57 3.56 12.33 -13.52
C ALA A 57 3.97 11.31 -12.43
N ARG A 58 4.59 11.78 -11.34
CA ARG A 58 5.01 10.92 -10.22
C ARG A 58 3.84 10.53 -9.32
N TRP A 59 2.88 11.43 -9.15
CA TRP A 59 1.64 11.13 -8.44
C TRP A 59 0.83 10.04 -9.16
N LEU A 60 0.66 10.18 -10.49
CA LEU A 60 0.07 9.13 -11.34
C LEU A 60 0.87 7.84 -11.29
N GLY A 61 2.20 7.91 -11.28
CA GLY A 61 3.05 6.73 -11.07
C GLY A 61 2.79 6.05 -9.72
N GLY A 62 2.58 6.81 -8.65
CA GLY A 62 2.21 6.28 -7.34
C GLY A 62 0.82 5.62 -7.34
N ILE A 63 -0.13 6.17 -8.08
CA ILE A 63 -1.43 5.53 -8.31
C ILE A 63 -1.23 4.20 -9.05
N GLY A 64 -0.45 4.22 -10.14
CA GLY A 64 -0.11 3.04 -10.93
C GLY A 64 0.49 1.92 -10.08
N ILE A 65 1.47 2.21 -9.22
CA ILE A 65 2.09 1.22 -8.31
C ILE A 65 1.04 0.51 -7.46
N ARG A 66 0.08 1.25 -6.90
CA ARG A 66 -0.97 0.69 -6.03
C ARG A 66 -1.95 -0.17 -6.82
N PHE A 67 -2.38 0.27 -8.00
CA PHE A 67 -3.28 -0.53 -8.83
C PHE A 67 -2.60 -1.79 -9.37
N LEU A 68 -1.33 -1.69 -9.77
CA LEU A 68 -0.53 -2.83 -10.20
C LEU A 68 -0.33 -3.84 -9.06
N ALA A 69 -0.02 -3.37 -7.85
CA ALA A 69 0.11 -4.24 -6.67
C ALA A 69 -1.22 -4.95 -6.34
N ALA A 70 -2.34 -4.23 -6.37
CA ALA A 70 -3.66 -4.81 -6.17
C ALA A 70 -4.01 -5.84 -7.25
N GLY A 71 -3.76 -5.50 -8.53
CA GLY A 71 -4.00 -6.39 -9.66
C GLY A 71 -3.14 -7.65 -9.60
N ALA A 72 -1.86 -7.53 -9.24
CA ALA A 72 -0.96 -8.67 -9.06
C ALA A 72 -1.39 -9.57 -7.91
N LEU A 73 -1.76 -8.98 -6.77
CA LEU A 73 -2.29 -9.72 -5.61
C LEU A 73 -3.57 -10.47 -5.97
N LEU A 74 -4.50 -9.82 -6.66
CA LEU A 74 -5.76 -10.41 -7.13
C LEU A 74 -5.52 -11.55 -8.12
N ALA A 75 -4.66 -11.34 -9.12
CA ALA A 75 -4.31 -12.36 -10.10
C ALA A 75 -3.69 -13.58 -9.42
N TRP A 76 -2.75 -13.35 -8.49
CA TRP A 76 -2.12 -14.43 -7.72
C TRP A 76 -3.11 -15.18 -6.83
N ALA A 77 -3.96 -14.46 -6.10
CA ALA A 77 -4.99 -15.06 -5.26
C ALA A 77 -6.03 -15.83 -6.08
N ALA A 78 -6.35 -15.35 -7.28
CA ALA A 78 -7.29 -16.01 -8.18
C ALA A 78 -6.75 -17.34 -8.73
N THR A 79 -5.43 -17.46 -8.92
CA THR A 79 -4.77 -18.70 -9.37
C THR A 79 -4.39 -19.64 -8.23
N HIS A 80 -4.21 -19.13 -7.00
CA HIS A 80 -3.81 -19.90 -5.82
C HIS A 80 -4.85 -19.90 -4.69
N ARG A 81 -6.14 -19.98 -5.04
CA ARG A 81 -7.26 -19.79 -4.08
C ARG A 81 -7.21 -20.70 -2.85
N ALA A 82 -6.68 -21.92 -2.99
CA ALA A 82 -6.56 -22.87 -1.89
C ALA A 82 -5.57 -22.42 -0.80
N SER A 83 -4.50 -21.73 -1.17
CA SER A 83 -3.47 -21.25 -0.24
C SER A 83 -3.59 -19.75 0.07
N LEU A 84 -4.23 -18.99 -0.81
CA LEU A 84 -4.47 -17.56 -0.66
C LEU A 84 -5.94 -17.22 -1.04
N PRO A 85 -6.89 -17.42 -0.12
CA PRO A 85 -8.25 -16.93 -0.30
C PRO A 85 -8.27 -15.44 -0.71
N PRO A 86 -8.94 -15.10 -1.83
CA PRO A 86 -8.84 -13.76 -2.41
C PRO A 86 -9.50 -12.69 -1.55
N LEU A 87 -10.63 -13.00 -0.91
CA LEU A 87 -11.38 -12.02 -0.13
C LEU A 87 -10.57 -11.51 1.08
N PRO A 88 -10.03 -12.36 1.97
CA PRO A 88 -9.18 -11.88 3.06
C PRO A 88 -7.93 -11.13 2.57
N ALA A 89 -7.32 -11.56 1.46
CA ALA A 89 -6.16 -10.88 0.90
C ALA A 89 -6.50 -9.46 0.41
N VAL A 90 -7.60 -9.29 -0.32
CA VAL A 90 -8.04 -7.97 -0.81
C VAL A 90 -8.46 -7.08 0.35
N LEU A 91 -9.18 -7.61 1.34
CA LEU A 91 -9.57 -6.84 2.53
C LEU A 91 -8.35 -6.42 3.35
N GLY A 92 -7.34 -7.29 3.49
CA GLY A 92 -6.07 -6.93 4.11
C GLY A 92 -5.35 -5.81 3.35
N TYR A 93 -5.32 -5.90 2.02
CA TYR A 93 -4.72 -4.86 1.18
C TYR A 93 -5.44 -3.51 1.34
N LEU A 94 -6.76 -3.48 1.17
CA LEU A 94 -7.55 -2.24 1.26
C LEU A 94 -7.55 -1.67 2.69
N GLY A 95 -7.71 -2.54 3.69
CA GLY A 95 -7.74 -2.16 5.10
C GLY A 95 -6.44 -1.55 5.60
N VAL A 96 -5.30 -1.91 5.00
CA VAL A 96 -4.00 -1.29 5.29
C VAL A 96 -3.74 -0.07 4.40
N LEU A 97 -4.06 -0.14 3.10
CA LEU A 97 -3.78 0.93 2.15
C LEU A 97 -4.56 2.22 2.47
N LEU A 98 -5.85 2.10 2.78
CA LEU A 98 -6.73 3.27 2.97
C LEU A 98 -6.28 4.16 4.15
N PRO A 99 -5.99 3.63 5.36
CA PRO A 99 -5.43 4.44 6.43
C PRO A 99 -4.08 5.08 6.07
N LEU A 100 -3.20 4.36 5.38
CA LEU A 100 -1.89 4.87 5.00
C LEU A 100 -1.98 6.01 3.97
N LEU A 101 -2.93 5.95 3.03
CA LEU A 101 -3.23 7.03 2.10
C LEU A 101 -3.69 8.29 2.83
N PHE A 102 -4.57 8.15 3.81
CA PHE A 102 -5.05 9.28 4.59
C PHE A 102 -3.90 9.96 5.35
N LEU A 103 -3.01 9.18 5.95
CA LEU A 103 -1.83 9.69 6.64
C LEU A 103 -0.82 10.33 5.68
N GLU A 104 -0.64 9.79 4.48
CA GLU A 104 0.23 10.37 3.46
C GLU A 104 -0.19 11.83 3.15
N THR A 105 -1.48 12.11 3.00
CA THR A 105 -1.95 13.49 2.74
C THR A 105 -1.61 14.46 3.89
N ARG A 106 -1.50 13.96 5.12
CA ARG A 106 -1.06 14.75 6.28
C ARG A 106 0.46 14.94 6.33
N PHE A 107 1.24 13.96 5.90
CA PHE A 107 2.71 14.04 5.86
C PHE A 107 3.24 14.88 4.68
N LEU A 108 2.42 15.10 3.65
CA LEU A 108 2.79 15.89 2.47
C LEU A 108 2.43 17.37 2.58
N ARG A 109 1.63 17.79 3.59
CA ARG A 109 1.46 19.20 3.98
C ARG A 109 2.67 19.68 4.77
#